data_AF-A0A942NBP1-F1
#
_entry.id   AF-A0A942NBP1-F1
#
_cell.length_a   1.000
_cell.length_b   1.000
_cell.length_c   1.000
_cell.angle_alpha   90.00
_cell.angle_beta   90.00
_cell.angle_gamma   90.00
#
_symmetry.space_group_name_H-M   'P 1'
#
loop_
_entity.id
_entity.type
_entity.pdbx_description
1 polymer ?
#
loop_
_entity_poly.entity_id
_entity_poly.type
_entity_poly.pdbx_seq_one_letter_code
_entity_poly.pdbx_strand_id
1 'polypeptide(L)'
;MKSHKLKLDTVLELKDAFGKTKLKTILNSRTIKENTIDIIKFNKRGHILSEIYNMPMRSLLKNQMGLYYYHFGNNPSFPTSPTDLRVRNYNNAVGNQSVFTLISNGTTDQGGIRASTGSTAVGLMDYNLPGTLLGYGSGTNQLNHSSMTTNAIVQEGASYKLTAYRTLTNNSGASITIQSLGCLRNSNMATLSDMVLCASDRVLKNGNPISITLNNTESIRILYNFYFDLSEGAVKALAQIHYNGALANTSTGGTSLDVDGDLVFAGSLNNNTHQTCRLVNAAGSDYGIRVGTGTNTVTVDDYQIDGLIGIGTGAGQLTSLATEIGEVLNKVDESITFTIRRLFINDHVDTITVNNYGVIARNWSAYQAFENRRMLYIKKRTAPIPIANLESLEVAQRFTIEV
;
A
#
# COMPACT_ATOMS: atom_id res chain seq x y z
N MET A 1 -9.59 -12.11 -17.75
CA MET A 1 -8.38 -11.68 -17.02
C MET A 1 -8.82 -11.09 -15.68
N LYS A 2 -8.19 -11.50 -14.58
CA LYS A 2 -8.51 -11.05 -13.21
C LYS A 2 -7.76 -9.75 -12.90
N SER A 3 -8.22 -8.99 -11.90
CA SER A 3 -7.45 -7.87 -11.36
C SER A 3 -6.20 -8.38 -10.65
N HIS A 4 -5.11 -7.60 -10.68
CA HIS A 4 -4.01 -7.83 -9.76
C HIS A 4 -4.50 -7.67 -8.32
N LYS A 5 -4.02 -8.51 -7.41
CA LYS A 5 -4.40 -8.52 -6.00
C LYS A 5 -3.18 -8.35 -5.13
N LEU A 6 -3.24 -7.41 -4.18
CA LEU A 6 -2.32 -7.41 -3.05
C LEU A 6 -2.83 -8.45 -2.04
N LYS A 7 -2.03 -9.49 -1.87
CA LYS A 7 -2.29 -10.61 -0.98
C LYS A 7 -1.34 -10.54 0.21
N LEU A 8 -1.85 -10.84 1.40
CA LEU A 8 -1.07 -10.84 2.64
C LEU A 8 -1.23 -12.18 3.36
N ASP A 9 -0.33 -13.11 3.07
CA ASP A 9 -0.30 -14.40 3.73
C ASP A 9 0.52 -14.34 5.00
N THR A 10 0.11 -15.11 6.01
CA THR A 10 0.96 -15.35 7.19
C THR A 10 1.39 -16.80 7.23
N VAL A 11 2.68 -17.00 7.47
CA VAL A 11 3.24 -18.32 7.77
C VAL A 11 3.74 -18.32 9.21
N LEU A 12 3.26 -19.28 9.98
CA LEU A 12 3.69 -19.58 11.34
C LEU A 12 4.41 -20.91 11.31
N GLU A 13 5.68 -20.94 11.73
CA GLU A 13 6.48 -22.16 11.78
C GLU A 13 7.07 -22.36 13.18
N LEU A 14 6.55 -23.34 13.92
CA LEU A 14 7.09 -23.79 15.21
C LEU A 14 8.16 -24.85 14.94
N LYS A 15 9.36 -24.64 15.46
CA LYS A 15 10.50 -25.54 15.36
C LYS A 15 10.88 -26.03 16.75
N ASP A 16 11.28 -27.30 16.84
CA ASP A 16 11.84 -27.86 18.07
C ASP A 16 13.24 -27.29 18.37
N ALA A 17 13.84 -27.72 19.48
CA ALA A 17 15.19 -27.31 19.90
C ALA A 17 16.30 -27.69 18.90
N PHE A 18 16.03 -28.59 17.95
CA PHE A 18 16.96 -28.99 16.90
C PHE A 18 16.68 -28.27 15.56
N GLY A 19 15.74 -27.33 15.56
CA GLY A 19 15.35 -26.57 14.37
C GLY A 19 14.41 -27.33 13.43
N LYS A 20 13.89 -28.50 13.82
CA LYS A 20 12.95 -29.28 13.00
C LYS A 20 11.55 -28.74 13.17
N THR A 21 10.87 -28.48 12.06
CA THR A 21 9.48 -27.99 12.05
C THR A 21 8.52 -29.00 12.70
N LYS A 22 7.87 -28.59 13.79
CA LYS A 22 6.79 -29.31 14.48
C LYS A 22 5.42 -28.94 13.92
N LEU A 23 5.22 -27.65 13.65
CA LEU A 23 3.96 -27.11 13.15
C LEU A 23 4.26 -26.07 12.08
N LYS A 24 3.54 -26.13 10.97
CA LYS A 24 3.55 -25.11 9.94
C LYS A 24 2.12 -24.77 9.56
N THR A 25 1.70 -23.56 9.86
CA THR A 25 0.37 -23.06 9.51
C THR A 25 0.52 -21.93 8.51
N ILE A 26 -0.19 -22.04 7.38
CA ILE A 26 -0.33 -20.95 6.42
C ILE A 26 -1.73 -20.38 6.60
N LEU A 27 -1.81 -19.18 7.14
CA LEU A 27 -3.03 -18.41 7.26
C LEU A 27 -3.14 -17.57 5.99
N ASN A 28 -3.81 -18.15 4.99
CA ASN A 28 -4.07 -17.47 3.72
C ASN A 28 -4.93 -16.23 3.99
N SER A 29 -4.64 -15.11 3.32
CA SER A 29 -5.60 -14.00 3.32
C SER A 29 -6.91 -14.45 2.70
N ARG A 30 -8.05 -13.92 3.18
CA ARG A 30 -9.32 -14.16 2.50
C ARG A 30 -9.28 -13.58 1.10
N THR A 31 -10.21 -14.04 0.26
CA THR A 31 -10.40 -13.45 -1.07
C THR A 31 -10.89 -12.01 -0.89
N ILE A 32 -9.99 -11.05 -1.13
CA ILE A 32 -10.34 -9.63 -1.18
C ILE A 32 -11.14 -9.38 -2.45
N LYS A 33 -12.13 -8.47 -2.38
CA LYS A 33 -12.78 -7.93 -3.58
C LYS A 33 -11.72 -7.38 -4.52
N GLU A 34 -11.91 -7.59 -5.82
CA GLU A 34 -10.96 -7.11 -6.84
C GLU A 34 -10.91 -5.58 -6.86
N ASN A 35 -9.70 -5.03 -7.00
CA ASN A 35 -9.53 -3.62 -7.30
C ASN A 35 -10.17 -3.30 -8.65
N THR A 36 -10.87 -2.18 -8.72
CA THR A 36 -11.58 -1.81 -9.94
C THR A 36 -11.30 -0.38 -10.38
N ILE A 37 -11.50 -0.16 -11.67
CA ILE A 37 -11.53 1.14 -12.29
C ILE A 37 -12.95 1.33 -12.85
N ASP A 38 -13.55 2.45 -12.50
CA ASP A 38 -14.80 2.90 -13.10
C ASP A 38 -14.54 4.15 -13.95
N ILE A 39 -15.20 4.23 -15.11
CA ILE A 39 -15.06 5.34 -16.05
C ILE A 39 -16.45 5.84 -16.40
N ILE A 40 -16.71 7.10 -16.12
CA ILE A 40 -17.98 7.76 -16.40
C ILE A 40 -17.72 8.91 -17.36
N LYS A 41 -18.34 8.87 -18.54
CA LYS A 41 -18.23 9.93 -19.55
C LYS A 41 -19.40 10.89 -19.43
N PHE A 42 -19.12 12.19 -19.52
CA PHE A 42 -20.10 13.26 -19.42
C PHE A 42 -20.08 14.16 -20.66
N ASN A 43 -21.24 14.70 -21.01
CA ASN A 43 -21.32 15.83 -21.93
C ASN A 43 -21.07 17.16 -21.20
N LYS A 44 -21.03 18.26 -21.95
CA LYS A 44 -20.82 19.63 -21.41
C LYS A 44 -21.86 20.10 -20.39
N ARG A 45 -23.04 19.47 -20.35
CA ARG A 45 -24.11 19.78 -19.39
C ARG A 45 -24.02 18.90 -18.13
N GLY A 46 -23.01 18.05 -18.04
CA GLY A 46 -22.86 17.09 -16.94
C GLY A 46 -23.76 15.86 -17.05
N HIS A 47 -24.46 15.66 -18.17
CA HIS A 47 -25.23 14.42 -18.36
C HIS A 47 -24.28 13.28 -18.70
N ILE A 48 -24.54 12.12 -18.12
CA ILE A 48 -23.81 10.89 -18.41
C ILE A 48 -24.09 10.45 -19.84
N LEU A 49 -23.01 10.18 -20.60
CA LEU A 49 -23.06 9.68 -21.96
C LEU A 49 -22.81 8.17 -22.03
N SER A 50 -21.92 7.67 -21.18
CA SER A 50 -21.57 6.25 -21.10
C SER A 50 -20.89 5.93 -19.78
N GLU A 51 -21.05 4.69 -19.33
CA GLU A 51 -20.46 4.20 -18.08
C GLU A 51 -19.77 2.85 -18.31
N ILE A 52 -18.58 2.72 -17.77
CA ILE A 52 -17.82 1.48 -17.72
C ILE A 52 -17.52 1.22 -16.26
N TYR A 53 -18.15 0.20 -15.69
CA TYR A 53 -17.98 -0.16 -14.29
C TYR A 53 -17.19 -1.45 -14.11
N ASN A 54 -16.51 -1.54 -12.96
CA ASN A 54 -15.82 -2.73 -12.50
C ASN A 54 -14.82 -3.26 -13.53
N MET A 55 -14.10 -2.37 -14.22
CA MET A 55 -12.94 -2.77 -15.00
C MET A 55 -11.89 -3.28 -14.00
N PRO A 56 -11.38 -4.50 -14.14
CA PRO A 56 -10.37 -5.00 -13.20
C PRO A 56 -9.12 -4.12 -13.28
N MET A 57 -8.49 -3.83 -12.15
CA MET A 57 -7.23 -3.09 -12.12
C MET A 57 -6.06 -4.04 -12.39
N ARG A 58 -5.72 -4.25 -13.66
CA ARG A 58 -4.75 -5.29 -14.08
C ARG A 58 -3.29 -4.88 -14.02
N SER A 59 -2.93 -3.83 -13.31
CA SER A 59 -1.52 -3.51 -13.18
C SER A 59 -1.18 -2.75 -11.92
N LEU A 60 -1.50 -3.30 -10.75
CA LEU A 60 -0.64 -2.98 -9.61
C LEU A 60 0.78 -3.40 -10.00
N LEU A 61 1.64 -2.41 -10.25
CA LEU A 61 2.96 -2.65 -10.83
C LEU A 61 3.96 -3.01 -9.74
N LYS A 62 5.09 -3.62 -10.16
CA LYS A 62 6.25 -3.85 -9.30
C LYS A 62 6.61 -2.62 -8.49
N ASN A 63 6.47 -1.45 -9.11
CA ASN A 63 6.73 -0.18 -8.48
C ASN A 63 5.99 0.00 -7.15
N GLN A 64 4.71 -0.38 -7.09
CA GLN A 64 3.95 -0.30 -5.84
C GLN A 64 4.52 -1.26 -4.77
N MET A 65 4.91 -2.49 -5.13
CA MET A 65 5.59 -3.39 -4.19
C MET A 65 6.95 -2.88 -3.74
N GLY A 66 7.68 -2.32 -4.69
CA GLY A 66 8.96 -1.69 -4.46
C GLY A 66 8.87 -0.55 -3.46
N LEU A 67 7.80 0.26 -3.52
CA LEU A 67 7.51 1.29 -2.53
C LEU A 67 7.25 0.68 -1.14
N TYR A 68 6.40 -0.35 -1.02
CA TYR A 68 6.19 -1.01 0.27
C TYR A 68 7.50 -1.58 0.84
N TYR A 69 8.28 -2.29 0.01
CA TYR A 69 9.58 -2.84 0.40
C TYR A 69 10.56 -1.76 0.85
N TYR A 70 10.63 -0.63 0.12
CA TYR A 70 11.46 0.52 0.45
C TYR A 70 11.06 1.12 1.81
N HIS A 71 9.77 1.42 1.98
CA HIS A 71 9.28 2.08 3.20
C HIS A 71 9.44 1.18 4.43
N PHE A 72 9.19 -0.13 4.31
CA PHE A 72 9.30 -1.06 5.43
C PHE A 72 10.76 -1.43 5.77
N GLY A 73 11.62 -1.57 4.75
CA GLY A 73 13.00 -2.06 4.89
C GLY A 73 14.01 -1.04 5.37
N ASN A 74 13.64 0.24 5.46
CA ASN A 74 14.61 1.33 5.66
C ASN A 74 15.75 1.27 4.62
N ASN A 75 15.43 0.79 3.41
CA ASN A 75 16.40 0.66 2.34
C ASN A 75 16.74 2.06 1.82
N PRO A 76 18.01 2.35 1.50
CA PRO A 76 18.43 3.70 1.15
C PRO A 76 17.95 4.16 -0.23
N SER A 77 17.50 3.22 -1.06
CA SER A 77 17.21 3.50 -2.46
C SER A 77 16.12 2.63 -3.08
N PHE A 78 15.42 3.23 -4.04
CA PHE A 78 14.42 2.58 -4.88
C PHE A 78 14.68 2.96 -6.35
N PRO A 79 14.82 2.00 -7.28
CA PRO A 79 15.04 2.32 -8.69
C PRO A 79 13.79 2.98 -9.30
N THR A 80 13.94 4.17 -9.88
CA THR A 80 12.82 4.96 -10.44
C THR A 80 12.72 4.92 -11.97
N SER A 81 13.63 4.24 -12.67
CA SER A 81 13.70 4.26 -14.13
C SER A 81 14.37 2.99 -14.68
N PRO A 82 13.97 2.49 -15.86
CA PRO A 82 14.63 1.39 -16.53
C PRO A 82 15.89 1.81 -17.32
N THR A 83 16.02 3.09 -17.70
CA THR A 83 17.15 3.61 -18.49
C THR A 83 18.14 4.42 -17.67
N ASP A 84 17.74 4.84 -16.48
CA ASP A 84 18.59 5.57 -15.55
C ASP A 84 18.93 4.64 -14.38
N LEU A 85 20.06 3.94 -14.49
CA LEU A 85 20.67 3.17 -13.40
C LEU A 85 21.05 4.04 -12.20
N ARG A 86 20.71 5.33 -12.20
CA ARG A 86 20.64 6.14 -10.98
C ARG A 86 19.55 5.57 -10.09
N VAL A 87 19.98 4.64 -9.27
CA VAL A 87 19.53 4.44 -7.89
C VAL A 87 19.42 5.84 -7.26
N ARG A 88 18.25 6.49 -7.39
CA ARG A 88 18.03 7.75 -6.71
C ARG A 88 17.96 7.42 -5.24
N ASN A 89 18.95 7.91 -4.50
CA ASN A 89 18.96 7.90 -3.06
C ASN A 89 17.76 8.74 -2.60
N TYR A 90 16.63 8.07 -2.39
CA TYR A 90 15.49 8.64 -1.65
C TYR A 90 15.91 9.04 -0.23
N ASN A 91 17.08 8.59 0.24
CA ASN A 91 17.72 9.03 1.48
C ASN A 91 17.98 10.54 1.61
N ASN A 92 18.01 11.31 0.52
CA ASN A 92 18.29 12.76 0.57
C ASN A 92 17.21 13.63 -0.10
N ALA A 93 16.13 13.05 -0.63
CA ALA A 93 15.01 13.81 -1.15
C ALA A 93 13.96 14.00 -0.04
N VAL A 94 14.10 15.13 0.64
CA VAL A 94 13.44 15.59 1.86
C VAL A 94 11.94 15.91 1.67
N GLY A 95 11.18 15.09 0.93
CA GLY A 95 9.75 15.33 0.67
C GLY A 95 8.83 14.41 1.47
N ASN A 96 7.88 14.96 2.24
CA ASN A 96 6.85 14.19 2.97
C ASN A 96 5.98 13.43 2.00
N GLN A 97 6.22 12.14 1.87
CA GLN A 97 5.40 11.33 1.00
C GLN A 97 5.07 10.00 1.64
N SER A 98 3.76 9.78 1.74
CA SER A 98 3.22 8.48 2.09
C SER A 98 3.50 7.48 0.97
N VAL A 99 3.39 6.19 1.33
CA VAL A 99 3.42 5.04 0.43
C VAL A 99 2.40 5.19 -0.73
N PHE A 100 1.42 6.09 -0.58
CA PHE A 100 0.31 6.28 -1.50
C PHE A 100 -0.10 7.75 -1.73
N THR A 101 0.86 8.63 -2.06
CA THR A 101 0.52 10.02 -2.43
C THR A 101 -0.04 10.09 -3.86
N LEU A 102 -1.37 10.14 -3.98
CA LEU A 102 -2.07 10.26 -5.26
C LEU A 102 -2.44 11.69 -5.66
N ILE A 103 -1.97 12.71 -4.92
CA ILE A 103 -2.44 14.08 -5.07
C ILE A 103 -1.73 14.78 -6.23
N SER A 104 -2.53 15.47 -7.03
CA SER A 104 -2.07 16.50 -7.95
C SER A 104 -3.08 17.65 -7.92
N ASN A 105 -2.59 18.85 -7.61
CA ASN A 105 -3.35 20.08 -7.74
C ASN A 105 -3.74 20.18 -9.22
N GLY A 106 -5.02 20.35 -9.54
CA GLY A 106 -5.57 20.19 -10.89
C GLY A 106 -4.92 21.03 -12.02
N THR A 107 -3.93 21.86 -11.71
CA THR A 107 -3.21 22.71 -12.65
C THR A 107 -1.90 22.13 -13.16
N THR A 108 -1.52 20.90 -12.79
CA THR A 108 -0.25 20.30 -13.19
C THR A 108 -0.37 18.89 -13.76
N ASP A 109 0.66 18.50 -14.50
CA ASP A 109 0.91 17.14 -14.96
C ASP A 109 1.69 16.28 -13.96
N GLN A 110 1.76 16.71 -12.70
CA GLN A 110 2.64 16.08 -11.73
C GLN A 110 1.85 15.13 -10.83
N GLY A 111 1.52 13.93 -11.34
CA GLY A 111 0.89 12.85 -10.57
C GLY A 111 -0.62 12.66 -10.75
N GLY A 112 -1.15 11.75 -9.94
CA GLY A 112 -2.56 11.37 -9.88
C GLY A 112 -2.99 10.48 -11.04
N ILE A 113 -4.29 10.50 -11.33
CA ILE A 113 -4.85 9.78 -12.46
C ILE A 113 -4.53 10.52 -13.76
N ARG A 114 -4.03 9.78 -14.75
CA ARG A 114 -3.61 10.26 -16.07
C ARG A 114 -4.12 9.34 -17.17
N ALA A 115 -4.10 9.86 -18.38
CA ALA A 115 -4.50 9.18 -19.59
C ALA A 115 -3.40 9.29 -20.65
N SER A 116 -3.32 8.30 -21.54
CA SER A 116 -2.43 8.34 -22.69
C SER A 116 -3.10 7.81 -23.96
N THR A 117 -2.44 8.05 -25.09
CA THR A 117 -2.82 7.54 -26.41
C THR A 117 -2.19 6.19 -26.75
N GLY A 118 -1.42 5.59 -25.85
CA GLY A 118 -0.73 4.32 -26.12
C GLY A 118 -1.61 3.10 -25.89
N SER A 119 -1.48 2.11 -26.76
CA SER A 119 -2.16 0.80 -26.66
C SER A 119 -1.22 -0.36 -26.31
N THR A 120 0.10 -0.11 -26.27
CA THR A 120 1.11 -1.13 -25.98
C THR A 120 0.85 -1.80 -24.63
N ALA A 121 1.15 -3.10 -24.58
CA ALA A 121 1.02 -3.85 -23.36
C ALA A 121 1.98 -3.35 -22.27
N VAL A 122 1.42 -2.84 -21.18
CA VAL A 122 2.15 -2.49 -19.96
C VAL A 122 2.70 -3.75 -19.31
N GLY A 123 4.02 -3.78 -19.10
CA GLY A 123 4.73 -4.83 -18.37
C GLY A 123 4.86 -4.53 -16.88
N LEU A 124 5.20 -5.55 -16.08
CA LEU A 124 5.41 -5.42 -14.63
C LEU A 124 6.51 -4.41 -14.26
N MET A 125 7.44 -4.15 -15.18
CA MET A 125 8.59 -3.28 -15.02
C MET A 125 8.38 -1.87 -15.60
N ASP A 126 7.18 -1.54 -16.05
CA ASP A 126 6.94 -0.21 -16.63
C ASP A 126 6.87 0.85 -15.53
N TYR A 127 7.41 2.04 -15.84
CA TYR A 127 7.43 3.17 -14.91
C TYR A 127 6.50 4.30 -15.36
N ASN A 128 5.92 4.19 -16.57
CA ASN A 128 5.04 5.19 -17.14
C ASN A 128 3.95 4.54 -18.02
N LEU A 129 2.91 5.30 -18.36
CA LEU A 129 1.91 4.87 -19.33
C LEU A 129 2.52 4.78 -20.73
N PRO A 130 2.06 3.83 -21.56
CA PRO A 130 2.55 3.67 -22.93
C PRO A 130 2.12 4.86 -23.79
N GLY A 131 2.85 5.12 -24.87
CA GLY A 131 2.51 6.16 -25.86
C GLY A 131 2.65 7.58 -25.32
N THR A 132 1.86 8.51 -25.87
CA THR A 132 1.93 9.93 -25.48
C THR A 132 0.98 10.19 -24.31
N LEU A 133 1.54 10.64 -23.19
CA LEU A 133 0.75 11.17 -22.08
C LEU A 133 -0.05 12.39 -22.55
N LEU A 134 -1.33 12.42 -22.18
CA LEU A 134 -2.16 13.60 -22.39
C LEU A 134 -1.84 14.61 -21.29
N GLY A 135 -1.19 15.70 -21.69
CA GLY A 135 -0.76 16.78 -20.79
C GLY A 135 -1.92 17.65 -20.32
N TYR A 136 -1.65 18.51 -19.34
CA TYR A 136 -2.59 19.47 -18.81
C TYR A 136 -2.70 20.65 -19.75
N GLY A 137 -3.93 21.03 -20.11
CA GLY A 137 -4.21 22.24 -20.87
C GLY A 137 -5.28 22.07 -21.93
N SER A 138 -5.38 23.07 -22.79
CA SER A 138 -6.38 23.19 -23.86
C SER A 138 -5.77 23.11 -25.27
N GLY A 139 -4.51 22.71 -25.40
CA GLY A 139 -3.88 22.46 -26.70
C GLY A 139 -4.27 21.12 -27.31
N THR A 140 -3.78 20.86 -28.52
CA THR A 140 -3.90 19.54 -29.16
C THR A 140 -3.30 18.45 -28.27
N ASN A 141 -4.04 17.36 -28.06
CA ASN A 141 -3.64 16.25 -27.18
C ASN A 141 -3.42 16.66 -25.70
N GLN A 142 -4.10 17.71 -25.25
CA GLN A 142 -4.12 18.11 -23.84
C GLN A 142 -5.54 18.00 -23.27
N LEU A 143 -5.62 17.66 -21.99
CA LEU A 143 -6.85 17.61 -21.22
C LEU A 143 -6.74 18.58 -20.04
N ASN A 144 -7.80 19.29 -19.73
CA ASN A 144 -7.89 20.00 -18.45
C ASN A 144 -8.14 18.98 -17.33
N HIS A 145 -7.24 18.93 -16.36
CA HIS A 145 -7.32 18.03 -15.22
C HIS A 145 -8.06 18.71 -14.07
N SER A 146 -9.02 18.03 -13.44
CA SER A 146 -9.49 18.47 -12.12
C SER A 146 -8.43 18.17 -11.07
N SER A 147 -8.55 18.78 -9.90
CA SER A 147 -7.85 18.26 -8.72
C SER A 147 -8.23 16.80 -8.49
N MET A 148 -7.28 16.01 -8.01
CA MET A 148 -7.55 14.67 -7.51
C MET A 148 -8.43 14.77 -6.26
N THR A 149 -9.33 13.82 -6.08
CA THR A 149 -10.17 13.70 -4.89
C THR A 149 -10.15 12.28 -4.38
N THR A 150 -10.25 12.12 -3.07
CA THR A 150 -10.38 10.83 -2.39
C THR A 150 -11.62 10.83 -1.53
N ASN A 151 -12.33 9.71 -1.53
CA ASN A 151 -13.41 9.48 -0.58
C ASN A 151 -12.83 8.97 0.73
N ALA A 152 -13.57 9.20 1.82
CA ALA A 152 -13.32 8.47 3.07
C ALA A 152 -13.34 6.96 2.81
N ILE A 153 -12.56 6.22 3.59
CA ILE A 153 -12.60 4.76 3.55
C ILE A 153 -13.99 4.31 3.99
N VAL A 154 -14.65 3.51 3.16
CA VAL A 154 -15.97 2.96 3.45
C VAL A 154 -15.91 1.45 3.53
N GLN A 155 -16.63 0.86 4.48
CA GLN A 155 -16.81 -0.58 4.53
C GLN A 155 -17.82 -1.00 3.45
N GLU A 156 -17.47 -2.02 2.67
CA GLU A 156 -18.32 -2.61 1.63
C GLU A 156 -18.31 -4.14 1.79
N GLY A 157 -19.30 -4.65 2.53
CA GLY A 157 -19.33 -6.06 2.94
C GLY A 157 -18.18 -6.40 3.89
N ALA A 158 -17.39 -7.40 3.54
CA ALA A 158 -16.20 -7.82 4.29
C ALA A 158 -14.92 -7.05 3.90
N SER A 159 -14.98 -6.18 2.89
CA SER A 159 -13.85 -5.38 2.44
C SER A 159 -14.03 -3.91 2.82
N TYR A 160 -12.94 -3.16 2.79
CA TYR A 160 -12.94 -1.71 2.91
C TYR A 160 -12.47 -1.13 1.59
N LYS A 161 -13.05 -0.01 1.17
CA LYS A 161 -12.79 0.64 -0.11
C LYS A 161 -12.27 2.04 0.10
N LEU A 162 -11.13 2.35 -0.53
CA LEU A 162 -10.66 3.70 -0.79
C LEU A 162 -10.90 4.02 -2.26
N THR A 163 -11.67 5.06 -2.55
CA THR A 163 -11.85 5.55 -3.92
C THR A 163 -11.04 6.82 -4.13
N ALA A 164 -10.15 6.81 -5.11
CA ALA A 164 -9.49 8.00 -5.62
C ALA A 164 -10.01 8.30 -7.03
N TYR A 165 -10.34 9.55 -7.33
CA TYR A 165 -10.87 9.92 -8.63
C TYR A 165 -10.41 11.28 -9.12
N ARG A 166 -10.52 11.47 -10.43
CA ARG A 166 -10.26 12.72 -11.13
C ARG A 166 -11.14 12.82 -12.36
N THR A 167 -11.51 14.05 -12.70
CA THR A 167 -12.16 14.37 -13.95
C THR A 167 -11.16 14.97 -14.94
N LEU A 168 -11.13 14.45 -16.16
CA LEU A 168 -10.37 14.99 -17.29
C LEU A 168 -11.37 15.56 -18.29
N THR A 169 -11.14 16.79 -18.75
CA THR A 169 -12.04 17.48 -19.69
C THR A 169 -11.28 17.86 -20.94
N ASN A 170 -11.83 17.50 -22.10
CA ASN A 170 -11.27 17.93 -23.37
C ASN A 170 -11.75 19.35 -23.69
N ASN A 171 -10.83 20.31 -23.73
CA ASN A 171 -11.11 21.69 -24.16
C ASN A 171 -10.22 22.10 -25.35
N SER A 172 -9.77 21.14 -26.16
CA SER A 172 -8.81 21.36 -27.24
C SER A 172 -9.40 21.88 -28.55
N GLY A 173 -10.73 21.97 -28.67
CA GLY A 173 -11.42 22.26 -29.93
C GLY A 173 -11.52 21.08 -30.88
N ALA A 174 -10.70 20.03 -30.73
CA ALA A 174 -10.76 18.78 -31.48
C ALA A 174 -11.19 17.61 -30.59
N SER A 175 -11.44 16.42 -31.17
CA SER A 175 -11.67 15.19 -30.40
C SER A 175 -10.35 14.54 -29.99
N ILE A 176 -10.30 13.98 -28.79
CA ILE A 176 -9.13 13.26 -28.23
C ILE A 176 -9.53 11.83 -27.92
N THR A 177 -8.70 10.86 -28.32
CA THR A 177 -8.91 9.44 -27.99
C THR A 177 -7.95 8.98 -26.90
N ILE A 178 -8.52 8.39 -25.86
CA ILE A 178 -7.80 7.82 -24.71
C ILE A 178 -7.75 6.30 -24.88
N GLN A 179 -6.55 5.73 -24.75
CA GLN A 179 -6.30 4.30 -24.94
C GLN A 179 -5.68 3.61 -23.71
N SER A 180 -5.12 4.39 -22.78
CA SER A 180 -4.71 3.86 -21.49
C SER A 180 -4.97 4.84 -20.37
N LEU A 181 -5.15 4.30 -19.17
CA LEU A 181 -5.37 5.04 -17.93
C LEU A 181 -4.34 4.59 -16.90
N GLY A 182 -3.85 5.52 -16.09
CA GLY A 182 -2.88 5.21 -15.04
C GLY A 182 -3.07 6.05 -13.81
N CYS A 183 -2.64 5.52 -12.67
CA CYS A 183 -2.50 6.21 -11.42
C CYS A 183 -0.99 6.34 -11.13
N LEU A 184 -0.47 7.56 -11.22
CA LEU A 184 0.94 7.85 -11.01
C LEU A 184 1.15 8.59 -9.70
N ARG A 185 2.11 8.13 -8.91
CA ARG A 185 2.59 8.86 -7.73
C ARG A 185 3.54 9.96 -8.19
N ASN A 186 3.36 11.16 -7.64
CA ASN A 186 4.32 12.26 -7.77
C ASN A 186 5.35 12.19 -6.64
N SER A 187 6.65 12.19 -6.94
CA SER A 187 7.72 12.17 -5.92
C SER A 187 8.30 13.54 -5.50
N ASN A 188 7.58 14.65 -5.75
CA ASN A 188 7.92 16.03 -5.31
C ASN A 188 9.21 16.62 -5.90
N MET A 189 9.79 15.99 -6.90
CA MET A 189 10.81 16.64 -7.72
C MET A 189 10.11 17.29 -8.91
N ALA A 190 10.46 18.54 -9.22
CA ALA A 190 9.74 19.42 -10.15
C ALA A 190 9.63 18.93 -11.62
N THR A 191 10.01 17.68 -11.90
CA THR A 191 10.16 17.09 -13.23
C THR A 191 9.31 15.82 -13.40
N LEU A 192 8.76 15.62 -14.60
CA LEU A 192 7.96 14.43 -14.96
C LEU A 192 8.74 13.11 -14.87
N SER A 193 10.07 13.16 -14.83
CA SER A 193 10.98 12.02 -14.70
C SER A 193 10.91 11.33 -13.32
N ASP A 194 10.10 11.84 -12.40
CA ASP A 194 10.00 11.40 -11.01
C ASP A 194 8.64 10.78 -10.66
N MET A 195 7.87 10.43 -11.68
CA MET A 195 6.58 9.80 -11.52
C MET A 195 6.73 8.28 -11.46
N VAL A 196 6.05 7.66 -10.50
CA VAL A 196 6.03 6.20 -10.35
C VAL A 196 4.64 5.71 -10.71
N LEU A 197 4.53 4.93 -11.79
CA LEU A 197 3.26 4.29 -12.16
C LEU A 197 2.91 3.22 -11.13
N CYS A 198 1.81 3.44 -10.39
CA CYS A 198 1.33 2.56 -9.33
C CYS A 198 0.28 1.58 -9.85
N ALA A 199 -0.60 2.07 -10.74
CA ALA A 199 -1.65 1.29 -11.37
C ALA A 199 -1.88 1.75 -12.81
N SER A 200 -2.22 0.84 -13.71
CA SER A 200 -2.62 1.14 -15.09
C SER A 200 -3.68 0.18 -15.62
N ASP A 201 -4.43 0.60 -16.63
CA ASP A 201 -5.22 -0.31 -17.44
C ASP A 201 -5.37 0.21 -18.87
N ARG A 202 -5.67 -0.71 -19.78
CA ARG A 202 -5.77 -0.51 -21.23
C ARG A 202 -6.80 -1.44 -21.89
N VAL A 203 -7.44 -2.33 -21.13
CA VAL A 203 -8.35 -3.34 -21.66
C VAL A 203 -9.65 -3.33 -20.84
N LEU A 204 -10.79 -3.21 -21.49
CA LEU A 204 -12.09 -3.32 -20.87
C LEU A 204 -12.31 -4.72 -20.29
N LYS A 205 -13.30 -4.88 -19.41
CA LYS A 205 -13.61 -6.17 -18.78
C LYS A 205 -13.86 -7.30 -19.80
N ASN A 206 -14.39 -6.97 -20.97
CA ASN A 206 -14.64 -7.90 -22.08
C ASN A 206 -13.39 -8.28 -22.90
N GLY A 207 -12.21 -7.75 -22.58
CA GLY A 207 -10.98 -8.04 -23.31
C GLY A 207 -10.66 -7.05 -24.44
N ASN A 208 -11.58 -6.15 -24.81
CA ASN A 208 -11.34 -5.15 -25.84
C ASN A 208 -10.41 -4.03 -25.34
N PRO A 209 -9.56 -3.44 -26.19
CA PRO A 209 -8.80 -2.26 -25.81
C PRO A 209 -9.69 -1.11 -25.34
N ILE A 210 -9.22 -0.33 -24.37
CA ILE A 210 -9.82 0.97 -24.04
C ILE A 210 -9.68 1.86 -25.27
N SER A 211 -10.78 2.46 -25.70
CA SER A 211 -10.82 3.46 -26.75
C SER A 211 -11.95 4.43 -26.46
N ILE A 212 -11.64 5.49 -25.72
CA ILE A 212 -12.60 6.48 -25.28
C ILE A 212 -12.32 7.79 -26.00
N THR A 213 -13.18 8.16 -26.94
CA THR A 213 -13.11 9.45 -27.62
C THR A 213 -13.88 10.49 -26.84
N LEU A 214 -13.23 11.61 -26.53
CA LEU A 214 -13.83 12.81 -25.97
C LEU A 214 -13.91 13.87 -27.05
N ASN A 215 -15.13 14.30 -27.38
CA ASN A 215 -15.33 15.49 -28.18
C ASN A 215 -14.98 16.74 -27.36
N ASN A 216 -14.85 17.88 -28.05
CA ASN A 216 -14.64 19.15 -27.37
C ASN A 216 -15.74 19.39 -26.33
N THR A 217 -15.35 19.85 -25.13
CA THR A 217 -16.17 20.07 -23.93
C THR A 217 -16.74 18.82 -23.25
N GLU A 218 -16.43 17.61 -23.71
CA GLU A 218 -16.76 16.38 -22.99
C GLU A 218 -15.73 16.09 -21.90
N SER A 219 -16.16 15.36 -20.88
CA SER A 219 -15.31 14.98 -19.76
C SER A 219 -15.40 13.49 -19.47
N ILE A 220 -14.37 12.94 -18.83
CA ILE A 220 -14.44 11.64 -18.15
C ILE A 220 -14.09 11.80 -16.70
N ARG A 221 -14.79 11.09 -15.82
CA ARG A 221 -14.36 10.83 -14.46
C ARG A 221 -13.85 9.41 -14.38
N ILE A 222 -12.64 9.26 -13.89
CA ILE A 222 -11.98 7.98 -13.68
C ILE A 222 -11.88 7.77 -12.18
N LEU A 223 -12.36 6.63 -11.70
CA LEU A 223 -12.35 6.25 -10.29
C LEU A 223 -11.52 4.98 -10.13
N TYR A 224 -10.45 5.05 -9.34
CA TYR A 224 -9.71 3.89 -8.89
C TYR A 224 -10.24 3.48 -7.51
N ASN A 225 -10.79 2.27 -7.43
CA ASN A 225 -11.31 1.68 -6.21
C ASN A 225 -10.31 0.64 -5.67
N PHE A 226 -9.64 0.99 -4.58
CA PHE A 226 -8.72 0.13 -3.87
C PHE A 226 -9.47 -0.60 -2.76
N TYR A 227 -9.55 -1.92 -2.83
CA TYR A 227 -10.15 -2.75 -1.81
C TYR A 227 -9.08 -3.36 -0.91
N PHE A 228 -9.38 -3.36 0.38
CA PHE A 228 -8.56 -3.94 1.43
C PHE A 228 -9.43 -4.95 2.21
N ASP A 229 -8.84 -6.07 2.61
CA ASP A 229 -9.46 -6.97 3.57
C ASP A 229 -8.97 -6.60 4.97
N LEU A 230 -9.90 -6.06 5.78
CA LEU A 230 -9.65 -5.75 7.19
C LEU A 230 -10.36 -6.73 8.12
N SER A 231 -11.02 -7.77 7.58
CA SER A 231 -11.92 -8.66 8.35
C SER A 231 -11.19 -9.58 9.33
N GLU A 232 -9.87 -9.69 9.25
CA GLU A 232 -9.04 -10.47 10.17
C GLU A 232 -7.96 -9.61 10.84
N GLY A 233 -8.20 -8.31 10.99
CA GLY A 233 -7.36 -7.43 11.80
C GLY A 233 -6.14 -6.86 11.09
N ALA A 234 -6.14 -6.81 9.75
CA ALA A 234 -5.43 -5.70 9.11
C ALA A 234 -6.11 -4.42 9.63
N VAL A 235 -5.45 -3.73 10.55
CA VAL A 235 -6.06 -2.64 11.29
C VAL A 235 -6.43 -1.58 10.26
N LYS A 236 -7.59 -0.95 10.44
CA LYS A 236 -7.99 0.30 9.78
C LYS A 236 -6.82 1.26 9.53
N ALA A 237 -5.79 1.23 10.39
CA ALA A 237 -4.49 1.86 10.24
C ALA A 237 -3.83 1.70 8.85
N LEU A 238 -3.73 0.51 8.23
CA LEU A 238 -3.09 0.39 6.91
C LEU A 238 -3.90 1.17 5.85
N ALA A 239 -5.21 0.98 5.82
CA ALA A 239 -6.09 1.74 4.93
C ALA A 239 -6.03 3.24 5.25
N GLN A 240 -6.01 3.61 6.53
CA GLN A 240 -5.90 4.99 7.02
C GLN A 240 -4.57 5.63 6.62
N ILE A 241 -3.46 4.89 6.58
CA ILE A 241 -2.16 5.38 6.07
C ILE A 241 -2.25 5.67 4.57
N HIS A 242 -2.92 4.79 3.80
CA HIS A 242 -3.17 5.03 2.38
C HIS A 242 -4.07 6.26 2.18
N TYR A 243 -5.13 6.39 2.98
CA TYR A 243 -6.05 7.52 2.91
C TYR A 243 -5.39 8.84 3.33
N ASN A 244 -4.74 8.88 4.49
CA ASN A 244 -3.99 10.04 4.98
C ASN A 244 -2.87 10.40 4.00
N GLY A 245 -2.20 9.40 3.42
CA GLY A 245 -1.21 9.60 2.36
C GLY A 245 -1.79 10.23 1.11
N ALA A 246 -2.95 9.78 0.70
CA ALA A 246 -3.68 10.33 -0.42
C ALA A 246 -4.31 11.71 -0.10
N LEU A 247 -4.28 12.18 1.16
CA LEU A 247 -4.73 13.50 1.61
C LEU A 247 -3.60 14.46 2.03
N ALA A 248 -2.34 14.01 2.04
CA ALA A 248 -1.19 14.68 2.66
C ALA A 248 -0.84 16.09 2.12
N ASN A 249 -1.51 16.61 1.08
CA ASN A 249 -1.31 17.98 0.58
C ASN A 249 -2.52 18.92 0.81
N THR A 250 -3.64 18.45 1.35
CA THR A 250 -4.87 19.27 1.45
C THR A 250 -5.47 19.36 2.85
N SER A 251 -5.01 18.55 3.81
CA SER A 251 -5.65 18.50 5.14
C SER A 251 -4.73 18.99 6.26
N THR A 252 -5.15 20.09 6.89
CA THR A 252 -4.64 20.58 8.17
C THR A 252 -5.15 19.76 9.37
N GLY A 253 -5.51 18.47 9.21
CA GLY A 253 -6.26 17.77 10.27
C GLY A 253 -6.52 16.27 10.11
N GLY A 254 -5.57 15.47 9.63
CA GLY A 254 -5.68 14.02 9.76
C GLY A 254 -5.47 13.57 11.21
N THR A 255 -6.25 12.64 11.73
CA THR A 255 -5.95 11.95 13.00
C THR A 255 -5.21 10.64 12.70
N SER A 256 -3.99 10.48 13.21
CA SER A 256 -3.38 9.15 13.38
C SER A 256 -3.78 8.59 14.74
N LEU A 257 -3.96 7.28 14.87
CA LEU A 257 -4.23 6.63 16.15
C LEU A 257 -2.95 5.91 16.59
N ASP A 258 -2.49 6.19 17.81
CA ASP A 258 -1.30 5.55 18.39
C ASP A 258 -1.67 4.14 18.92
N VAL A 259 -0.67 3.26 19.01
CA VAL A 259 -0.81 1.89 19.55
C VAL A 259 -1.22 1.90 21.03
N ASP A 260 -0.90 2.98 21.75
CA ASP A 260 -1.20 3.13 23.17
C ASP A 260 -2.65 3.62 23.43
N GLY A 261 -3.50 3.69 22.39
CA GLY A 261 -4.90 4.10 22.52
C GLY A 261 -5.10 5.61 22.63
N ASP A 262 -4.01 6.38 22.68
CA ASP A 262 -4.06 7.84 22.64
C ASP A 262 -4.39 8.33 21.22
N LEU A 263 -5.36 9.24 21.16
CA LEU A 263 -5.88 9.84 19.95
C LEU A 263 -4.92 10.94 19.49
N VAL A 264 -3.74 10.55 19.00
CA VAL A 264 -2.71 11.53 18.67
C VAL A 264 -2.89 12.08 17.26
N PHE A 265 -3.59 13.22 17.21
CA PHE A 265 -3.61 14.18 16.11
C PHE A 265 -2.33 14.11 15.24
N ALA A 266 -2.49 13.84 13.94
CA ALA A 266 -1.55 14.35 12.94
C ALA A 266 -2.00 15.79 12.62
N GLY A 267 -2.03 16.63 13.66
CA GLY A 267 -2.25 18.06 13.51
C GLY A 267 -1.16 18.60 12.60
N SER A 268 -1.57 19.24 11.50
CA SER A 268 -0.74 19.95 10.53
C SER A 268 0.72 19.55 10.57
N LEU A 269 1.03 18.41 9.98
CA LEU A 269 2.39 18.10 9.59
C LEU A 269 2.77 19.16 8.55
N ASN A 270 3.40 20.25 9.00
CA ASN A 270 4.10 21.18 8.12
C ASN A 270 4.89 20.33 7.12
N ASN A 271 4.96 20.82 5.88
CA ASN A 271 5.49 20.15 4.69
C ASN A 271 6.97 19.67 4.76
N ASN A 272 7.53 19.43 5.96
CA ASN A 272 8.87 18.93 6.25
C ASN A 272 8.91 17.77 7.28
N THR A 273 7.80 17.13 7.63
CA THR A 273 7.80 15.99 8.58
C THR A 273 7.69 14.65 7.85
N HIS A 274 8.81 13.93 7.82
CA HIS A 274 8.93 12.60 7.22
C HIS A 274 8.12 11.58 8.03
N GLN A 275 7.29 10.79 7.35
CA GLN A 275 6.74 9.57 7.93
C GLN A 275 7.32 8.37 7.21
N THR A 276 8.37 7.78 7.78
CA THR A 276 8.86 6.48 7.33
C THR A 276 8.34 5.40 8.27
N CYS A 277 7.74 4.37 7.70
CA CYS A 277 7.15 3.26 8.43
C CYS A 277 8.17 2.14 8.58
N ARG A 278 8.98 2.18 9.65
CA ARG A 278 10.09 1.24 9.81
C ARG A 278 9.65 -0.05 10.47
N LEU A 279 9.96 -1.17 9.82
CA LEU A 279 9.70 -2.52 10.33
C LEU A 279 10.98 -3.28 10.67
N VAL A 280 12.10 -2.96 10.03
CA VAL A 280 13.42 -3.52 10.40
C VAL A 280 13.86 -2.93 11.72
N ASN A 281 14.21 -3.80 12.67
CA ASN A 281 14.61 -3.44 14.02
C ASN A 281 15.77 -4.32 14.51
N ALA A 282 16.50 -3.85 15.51
CA ALA A 282 17.47 -4.68 16.21
C ALA A 282 16.75 -5.72 17.08
N ALA A 283 17.45 -6.81 17.41
CA ALA A 283 16.98 -7.78 18.41
C ALA A 283 16.59 -7.05 19.71
N GLY A 284 15.53 -7.49 20.37
CA GLY A 284 15.04 -6.82 21.58
C GLY A 284 14.12 -5.60 21.36
N SER A 285 13.98 -5.07 20.14
CA SER A 285 13.20 -3.84 19.94
C SER A 285 11.69 -4.07 20.00
N ASP A 286 10.97 -3.02 20.38
CA ASP A 286 9.53 -3.05 20.66
C ASP A 286 8.59 -3.02 19.43
N TYR A 287 9.12 -2.69 18.25
CA TYR A 287 8.40 -2.67 16.96
C TYR A 287 8.77 -3.90 16.11
N GLY A 288 8.30 -3.97 14.86
CA GLY A 288 8.42 -5.15 13.98
C GLY A 288 7.30 -6.17 14.22
N ILE A 289 7.58 -7.45 13.99
CA ILE A 289 6.61 -8.51 14.34
C ILE A 289 6.60 -8.72 15.86
N ARG A 290 5.41 -8.90 16.43
CA ARG A 290 5.16 -9.13 17.86
C ARG A 290 4.07 -10.19 18.05
N VAL A 291 4.05 -10.82 19.23
CA VAL A 291 3.14 -11.93 19.57
C VAL A 291 2.48 -11.68 20.94
N GLY A 292 1.28 -12.23 21.14
CA GLY A 292 0.50 -12.05 22.36
C GLY A 292 -0.27 -13.31 22.77
N THR A 293 -0.65 -13.35 24.04
CA THR A 293 -1.44 -14.42 24.69
C THR A 293 -2.94 -14.16 24.65
N GLY A 294 -3.36 -12.94 24.28
CA GLY A 294 -4.75 -12.54 24.25
C GLY A 294 -5.63 -13.40 23.34
N THR A 295 -6.85 -13.66 23.79
CA THR A 295 -7.82 -14.51 23.08
C THR A 295 -9.01 -13.73 22.54
N ASN A 296 -9.05 -12.42 22.79
CA ASN A 296 -10.11 -11.55 22.31
C ASN A 296 -10.20 -11.58 20.78
N THR A 297 -11.42 -11.51 20.27
CA THR A 297 -11.66 -11.43 18.82
C THR A 297 -11.05 -10.15 18.30
N VAL A 298 -10.30 -10.25 17.20
CA VAL A 298 -9.67 -9.08 16.60
C VAL A 298 -10.72 -8.21 15.93
N THR A 299 -10.70 -6.91 16.22
CA THR A 299 -11.55 -5.91 15.56
C THR A 299 -10.74 -4.94 14.72
N VAL A 300 -11.40 -4.20 13.82
CA VAL A 300 -10.75 -3.21 12.94
C VAL A 300 -10.23 -1.98 13.69
N ASP A 301 -10.73 -1.75 14.91
CA ASP A 301 -10.33 -0.66 15.80
C ASP A 301 -9.32 -1.14 16.87
N ASP A 302 -8.79 -2.36 16.75
CA ASP A 302 -7.73 -2.84 17.62
C ASP A 302 -6.39 -2.21 17.20
N TYR A 303 -5.82 -1.37 18.07
CA TYR A 303 -4.50 -0.74 17.83
C TYR A 303 -3.36 -1.40 18.61
N GLN A 304 -3.65 -2.43 19.42
CA GLN A 304 -2.66 -3.17 20.22
C GLN A 304 -2.85 -4.69 20.16
N ILE A 305 -1.73 -5.38 20.39
CA ILE A 305 -1.67 -6.83 20.55
C ILE A 305 -2.17 -7.18 21.95
N ASP A 306 -3.24 -7.98 22.01
CA ASP A 306 -3.86 -8.37 23.27
C ASP A 306 -2.95 -9.36 24.01
N GLY A 307 -2.72 -9.13 25.31
CA GLY A 307 -1.78 -9.92 26.11
C GLY A 307 -0.37 -9.96 25.51
N LEU A 308 0.17 -8.80 25.08
CA LEU A 308 1.49 -8.70 24.47
C LEU A 308 2.56 -9.45 25.29
N ILE A 309 3.28 -10.37 24.65
CA ILE A 309 4.39 -11.09 25.28
C ILE A 309 5.62 -10.18 25.31
N GLY A 310 6.23 -10.06 26.50
CA GLY A 310 7.47 -9.32 26.71
C GLY A 310 8.64 -9.94 25.95
N ILE A 311 9.61 -9.11 25.57
CA ILE A 311 10.86 -9.61 24.96
C ILE A 311 11.90 -9.78 26.06
N GLY A 312 12.53 -10.95 26.13
CA GLY A 312 13.55 -11.28 27.12
C GLY A 312 13.58 -12.78 27.43
N THR A 313 14.41 -13.15 28.40
CA THR A 313 14.64 -14.54 28.84
C THR A 313 13.90 -14.90 30.13
N GLY A 314 13.15 -13.96 30.71
CA GLY A 314 12.40 -14.17 31.95
C GLY A 314 11.14 -15.01 31.77
N ALA A 315 10.52 -15.40 32.88
CA ALA A 315 9.23 -16.10 32.87
C ALA A 315 8.18 -15.31 32.09
N GLY A 316 7.50 -15.97 31.15
CA GLY A 316 6.48 -15.36 30.29
C GLY A 316 7.04 -14.41 29.22
N GLN A 317 8.35 -14.40 28.97
CA GLN A 317 9.00 -13.61 27.92
C GLN A 317 9.58 -14.51 26.83
N LEU A 318 9.66 -13.99 25.61
CA LEU A 318 10.33 -14.66 24.50
C LEU A 318 11.56 -13.86 24.07
N THR A 319 12.69 -14.54 23.91
CA THR A 319 13.83 -13.95 23.22
C THR A 319 13.43 -13.73 21.76
N SER A 320 13.67 -12.53 21.23
CA SER A 320 13.33 -12.22 19.85
C SER A 320 14.57 -11.81 19.08
N LEU A 321 14.72 -12.34 17.87
CA LEU A 321 15.72 -11.86 16.93
C LEU A 321 15.25 -10.56 16.26
N ALA A 322 16.13 -9.98 15.45
CA ALA A 322 15.80 -8.85 14.59
C ALA A 322 14.65 -9.22 13.63
N THR A 323 13.80 -8.24 13.31
CA THR A 323 12.83 -8.35 12.23
C THR A 323 13.58 -8.19 10.91
N GLU A 324 13.46 -9.17 10.05
CA GLU A 324 14.09 -9.20 8.73
C GLU A 324 13.05 -8.93 7.65
N ILE A 325 13.47 -8.25 6.59
CA ILE A 325 12.71 -8.16 5.35
C ILE A 325 13.49 -8.90 4.28
N GLY A 326 12.90 -9.97 3.77
CA GLY A 326 13.42 -10.72 2.65
C GLY A 326 13.38 -9.89 1.37
N GLU A 327 14.29 -10.19 0.45
CA GLU A 327 14.37 -9.52 -0.84
C GLU A 327 13.05 -9.62 -1.61
N VAL A 328 12.81 -8.64 -2.51
CA VAL A 328 11.71 -8.70 -3.45
C VAL A 328 12.03 -9.80 -4.48
N LEU A 329 11.38 -10.94 -4.30
CA LEU A 329 11.47 -12.06 -5.23
C LEU A 329 10.55 -11.76 -6.43
N ASN A 330 11.15 -11.59 -7.61
CA ASN A 330 10.41 -11.75 -8.86
C ASN A 330 10.31 -13.25 -9.10
N LYS A 331 9.12 -13.83 -8.94
CA LYS A 331 8.94 -15.23 -9.32
C LYS A 331 8.66 -15.29 -10.82
N VAL A 332 9.07 -16.39 -11.46
CA VAL A 332 8.86 -16.68 -12.89
C VAL A 332 7.36 -16.73 -13.26
N ASP A 333 6.48 -16.77 -12.27
CA ASP A 333 5.03 -16.95 -12.40
C ASP A 333 4.24 -15.63 -12.27
N GLU A 334 4.78 -14.53 -12.82
CA GLU A 334 4.18 -13.17 -12.84
C GLU A 334 3.90 -12.53 -11.46
N SER A 335 4.19 -13.20 -10.34
CA SER A 335 3.99 -12.65 -9.00
C SER A 335 5.23 -11.98 -8.41
N ILE A 336 5.00 -10.92 -7.63
CA ILE A 336 6.05 -10.17 -6.93
C ILE A 336 5.80 -10.29 -5.44
N THR A 337 6.77 -10.85 -4.72
CA THR A 337 6.62 -11.10 -3.28
C THR A 337 7.79 -10.56 -2.49
N PHE A 338 7.53 -9.99 -1.32
CA PHE A 338 8.54 -9.86 -0.27
C PHE A 338 7.98 -10.40 1.05
N THR A 339 8.86 -10.76 1.97
CA THR A 339 8.48 -11.32 3.27
C THR A 339 9.04 -10.46 4.40
N ILE A 340 8.25 -10.23 5.45
CA ILE A 340 8.72 -9.70 6.73
C ILE A 340 8.69 -10.86 7.72
N ARG A 341 9.77 -11.14 8.42
CA ARG A 341 9.82 -12.28 9.36
C ARG A 341 10.54 -11.93 10.65
N ARG A 342 10.21 -12.66 11.72
CA ARG A 342 10.90 -12.59 13.00
C ARG A 342 10.84 -13.96 13.68
N LEU A 343 11.94 -14.33 14.33
CA LEU A 343 12.05 -15.53 15.14
C LEU A 343 11.90 -15.18 16.63
N PHE A 344 11.10 -15.96 17.32
CA PHE A 344 10.93 -15.94 18.77
C PHE A 344 11.41 -17.26 19.36
N ILE A 345 12.15 -17.23 20.46
CA ILE A 345 12.70 -18.40 21.13
C ILE A 345 12.22 -18.36 22.59
N ASN A 346 11.75 -19.49 23.10
CA ASN A 346 11.44 -19.62 24.52
C ASN A 346 12.65 -20.18 25.26
N ASP A 347 13.44 -19.31 25.88
CA ASP A 347 14.60 -19.70 26.70
C ASP A 347 14.22 -20.00 28.17
N HIS A 348 12.91 -20.02 28.48
CA HIS A 348 12.41 -20.31 29.81
C HIS A 348 11.92 -21.76 29.91
N VAL A 349 11.98 -22.32 31.12
CA VAL A 349 11.57 -23.71 31.40
C VAL A 349 10.07 -23.94 31.19
N ASP A 350 9.25 -22.92 31.44
CA ASP A 350 7.80 -22.97 31.27
C ASP A 350 7.40 -22.79 29.81
N THR A 351 6.30 -23.44 29.41
CA THR A 351 5.72 -23.28 28.07
C THR A 351 5.01 -21.94 27.93
N ILE A 352 5.29 -21.20 26.85
CA ILE A 352 4.60 -19.94 26.53
C ILE A 352 3.61 -20.20 25.39
N THR A 353 2.36 -19.76 25.57
CA THR A 353 1.31 -19.95 24.55
C THR A 353 1.06 -18.67 23.77
N VAL A 354 1.24 -18.71 22.45
CA VAL A 354 0.92 -17.60 21.53
C VAL A 354 -0.48 -17.80 20.95
N ASN A 355 -1.35 -16.81 21.09
CA ASN A 355 -2.73 -16.83 20.61
C ASN A 355 -3.01 -15.78 19.53
N ASN A 356 -2.19 -14.74 19.46
CA ASN A 356 -2.28 -13.71 18.45
C ASN A 356 -0.88 -13.18 18.09
N TYR A 357 -0.80 -12.51 16.95
CA TYR A 357 0.41 -11.86 16.50
C TYR A 357 0.07 -10.62 15.68
N GLY A 358 1.05 -9.76 15.48
CA GLY A 358 0.89 -8.58 14.66
C GLY A 358 2.18 -7.94 14.18
N VAL A 359 2.04 -6.97 13.30
CA VAL A 359 3.13 -6.14 12.78
C VAL A 359 2.95 -4.72 13.29
N ILE A 360 3.93 -4.23 14.04
CA ILE A 360 3.98 -2.86 14.54
C ILE A 360 5.07 -2.12 13.78
N ALA A 361 4.76 -1.07 13.03
CA ALA A 361 5.81 -0.19 12.52
C ALA A 361 6.00 1.01 13.42
N ARG A 362 7.25 1.45 13.49
CA ARG A 362 7.59 2.72 14.13
C ARG A 362 7.57 3.81 13.08
N ASN A 363 6.88 4.89 13.39
CA ASN A 363 6.97 6.11 12.59
C ASN A 363 8.18 6.90 13.09
N TRP A 364 9.10 7.23 12.18
CA TRP A 364 10.22 8.11 12.48
C TRP A 364 10.01 9.47 11.81
N SER A 365 9.92 10.53 12.62
CA SER A 365 9.98 11.92 12.16
C SER A 365 11.32 12.54 12.54
N ALA A 366 12.06 13.07 11.56
CA ALA A 366 13.35 13.70 11.81
C ALA A 366 13.24 15.14 12.38
N TYR A 367 12.05 15.75 12.34
CA TYR A 367 11.89 17.19 12.54
C TYR A 367 11.24 17.59 13.88
N GLN A 368 10.65 16.65 14.61
CA GLN A 368 10.09 16.92 15.94
C GLN A 368 10.50 15.79 16.88
N ALA A 369 10.80 16.13 18.13
CA ALA A 369 11.09 15.19 19.23
C ALA A 369 9.89 14.27 19.60
N PHE A 370 8.97 14.03 18.66
CA PHE A 370 7.98 12.96 18.71
C PHE A 370 8.68 11.64 18.43
N GLU A 371 9.55 11.25 19.34
CA GLU A 371 10.13 9.94 19.35
C GLU A 371 8.99 8.90 19.50
N ASN A 372 8.97 7.94 18.58
CA ASN A 372 8.48 6.58 18.86
C ASN A 372 6.98 6.32 18.79
N ARG A 373 6.24 7.05 17.95
CA ARG A 373 4.86 6.63 17.66
C ARG A 373 4.85 5.30 16.95
N ARG A 374 4.17 4.33 17.54
CA ARG A 374 4.02 3.00 16.97
C ARG A 374 2.67 2.96 16.25
N MET A 375 2.61 2.23 15.15
CA MET A 375 1.37 1.95 14.43
C MET A 375 1.24 0.44 14.27
N LEU A 376 0.13 -0.13 14.69
CA LEU A 376 -0.20 -1.53 14.44
C LEU A 376 -0.81 -1.66 13.04
N TYR A 377 -0.22 -2.50 12.20
CA TYR A 377 -0.63 -2.69 10.80
C TYR A 377 -1.57 -3.87 10.67
N ILE A 378 -1.21 -4.96 11.33
CA ILE A 378 -1.85 -6.25 11.22
C ILE A 378 -1.87 -6.85 12.61
N LYS A 379 -3.01 -7.37 13.02
CA LYS A 379 -3.24 -8.20 14.19
C LYS A 379 -4.05 -9.38 13.71
N LYS A 380 -3.61 -10.60 13.97
CA LYS A 380 -4.35 -11.80 13.58
C LYS A 380 -4.41 -12.76 14.75
N ARG A 381 -5.52 -13.48 14.83
CA ARG A 381 -5.67 -14.61 15.75
C ARG A 381 -5.05 -15.86 15.14
N THR A 382 -4.53 -16.72 16.00
CA THR A 382 -4.12 -18.08 15.64
C THR A 382 -4.80 -19.08 16.56
N ALA A 383 -4.82 -20.35 16.17
CA ALA A 383 -4.97 -21.42 17.15
C ALA A 383 -3.82 -21.31 18.18
N PRO A 384 -4.03 -21.66 19.46
CA PRO A 384 -2.98 -21.60 20.47
C PRO A 384 -1.72 -22.36 20.03
N ILE A 385 -0.58 -21.68 20.04
CA ILE A 385 0.73 -22.26 19.72
C ILE A 385 1.55 -22.33 21.00
N PRO A 386 1.67 -23.52 21.64
CA PRO A 386 2.57 -23.70 22.77
C PRO A 386 4.01 -23.77 22.27
N ILE A 387 4.87 -22.88 22.78
CA ILE A 387 6.30 -22.85 22.54
C ILE A 387 6.96 -23.40 23.81
N ALA A 388 7.43 -24.65 23.78
CA ALA A 388 8.13 -25.23 24.93
C ALA A 388 9.56 -24.67 25.06
N ASN A 389 10.24 -25.02 26.16
CA ASN A 389 11.63 -24.61 26.38
C ASN A 389 12.53 -24.99 25.18
N LEU A 390 13.36 -24.05 24.75
CA LEU A 390 14.25 -24.09 23.59
C LEU A 390 13.55 -24.26 22.22
N GLU A 391 12.21 -24.26 22.17
CA GLU A 391 11.49 -24.20 20.91
C GLU A 391 11.48 -22.77 20.36
N SER A 392 11.29 -22.67 19.05
CA SER A 392 11.22 -21.37 18.38
C SER A 392 10.00 -21.25 17.48
N LEU A 393 9.41 -20.07 17.45
CA LEU A 393 8.31 -19.69 16.57
C LEU A 393 8.80 -18.64 15.58
N GLU A 394 8.82 -19.00 14.30
CA GLU A 394 9.00 -18.05 13.22
C GLU A 394 7.63 -17.54 12.76
N VAL A 395 7.46 -16.22 12.75
CA VAL A 395 6.29 -15.55 12.20
C VAL A 395 6.72 -14.79 10.96
N ALA A 396 6.10 -15.08 9.82
CA ALA A 396 6.41 -14.47 8.54
C ALA A 396 5.15 -13.91 7.85
N GLN A 397 5.15 -12.63 7.51
CA GLN A 397 4.15 -11.96 6.69
C GLN A 397 4.64 -11.86 5.25
N ARG A 398 3.88 -12.41 4.29
CA ARG A 398 4.22 -12.39 2.87
C ARG A 398 3.30 -11.43 2.14
N PHE A 399 3.87 -10.40 1.55
CA PHE A 399 3.16 -9.46 0.69
C PHE A 399 3.37 -9.89 -0.76
N THR A 400 2.30 -10.24 -1.45
CA THR A 400 2.34 -10.74 -2.83
C THR A 400 1.44 -9.90 -3.72
N ILE A 401 1.93 -9.45 -4.87
CA ILE A 401 1.06 -9.11 -6.00
C ILE A 401 0.90 -10.36 -6.85
N GLU A 402 -0.34 -10.84 -6.97
CA GLU A 402 -0.72 -11.84 -7.97
C GLU A 402 -1.17 -11.10 -9.24
N VAL A 403 -0.70 -11.55 -10.40
CA VAL A 403 -1.06 -11.04 -11.74
C VAL A 403 -2.26 -11.78 -12.30
#